data_AF-A0A3C2E6R9-F1
#
_entry.id   AF-A0A3C2E6R9-F1
#
_cell.length_a   1.000
_cell.length_b   1.000
_cell.length_c   1.000
_cell.angle_alpha   90.00
_cell.angle_beta   90.00
_cell.angle_gamma   90.00
#
_symmetry.space_group_name_H-M   'P 1'
#
loop_
_entity.id
_entity.type
_entity.pdbx_description
1 polymer ?
#
loop_
_entity_poly.entity_id
_entity_poly.type
_entity_poly.pdbx_seq_one_letter_code
_entity_poly.pdbx_strand_id
1 'polypeptide(L)' 'VMLVDDPVKRVDNMTMAWGLEARVPFLDHEVIELAARCPAEHHLRENGKGILKAIARDILPH' A
#
# COMPACT_ATOMS: atom_id res chain seq x y z
N VAL A 1 15.02 7.27 -9.96
CA VAL A 1 14.87 6.41 -8.76
C VAL A 1 14.11 7.24 -7.74
N MET A 2 12.85 6.90 -7.41
CA MET A 2 12.20 7.56 -6.26
C MET A 2 12.94 7.11 -5.01
N LEU A 3 13.36 8.06 -4.16
CA LEU A 3 13.85 7.69 -2.84
C LEU A 3 12.68 7.06 -2.07
N VAL A 4 12.94 6.07 -1.21
CA VAL A 4 11.92 5.39 -0.37
C VAL A 4 11.03 6.40 0.39
N ASP A 5 11.59 7.57 0.68
CA ASP A 5 10.91 8.63 1.39
C ASP A 5 10.03 9.56 0.54
N ASP A 6 10.23 9.65 -0.78
CA ASP A 6 9.52 10.60 -1.63
C ASP A 6 7.99 10.51 -1.52
N PRO A 7 7.36 9.31 -1.59
CA PRO A 7 5.90 9.23 -1.53
C PRO A 7 5.34 9.56 -0.14
N VAL A 8 6.03 9.14 0.94
CA VAL A 8 5.57 9.38 2.32
C VAL A 8 5.78 10.83 2.71
N LYS A 9 6.96 11.41 2.43
CA LYS A 9 7.24 12.84 2.68
C LYS A 9 6.27 13.73 1.91
N ARG A 10 5.94 13.38 0.66
CA ARG A 10 4.98 14.16 -0.13
C ARG A 10 3.59 14.15 0.50
N VAL A 11 3.08 12.98 0.89
CA VAL A 11 1.72 12.90 1.46
C VAL A 11 1.64 13.65 2.79
N ASP A 12 2.67 13.51 3.63
CA ASP A 12 2.77 14.19 4.92
C ASP A 12 2.83 15.71 4.75
N ASN A 13 3.77 16.22 3.95
CA ASN A 13 3.91 17.65 3.69
C ASN A 13 2.62 18.27 3.13
N MET A 14 1.96 17.59 2.18
CA MET A 14 0.75 18.12 1.55
C MET A 14 -0.45 18.12 2.51
N THR A 15 -0.59 17.12 3.37
CA THR A 15 -1.72 17.05 4.31
C THR A 15 -1.51 17.97 5.52
N MET A 16 -0.29 18.02 6.05
CA MET A 16 0.09 18.90 7.16
C MET A 16 0.02 20.39 6.77
N ALA A 17 0.24 20.74 5.50
CA ALA A 17 0.00 22.11 5.00
C ALA A 17 -1.45 22.60 5.23
N TRP A 18 -2.38 21.67 5.42
CA TRP A 18 -3.79 21.94 5.71
C TRP A 18 -4.22 21.42 7.09
N GLY A 19 -3.27 21.10 7.98
CA GLY A 19 -3.55 20.56 9.32
C GLY A 19 -4.26 19.21 9.31
N LEU A 20 -4.15 18.44 8.22
CA LEU A 20 -4.73 17.12 8.08
C LEU A 20 -3.70 16.04 8.38
N GLU A 21 -4.12 15.01 9.12
CA GLU A 21 -3.28 13.84 9.43
C GLU A 21 -3.56 12.72 8.41
N ALA A 22 -2.56 12.38 7.58
CA ALA A 22 -2.65 11.25 6.68
C ALA A 22 -2.26 9.94 7.38
N ARG A 23 -3.13 8.92 7.27
CA ARG A 23 -2.81 7.54 7.68
C ARG A 23 -2.47 6.70 6.45
N VAL A 24 -1.45 5.85 6.56
CA VAL A 24 -0.94 5.00 5.47
C VAL A 24 -1.04 3.50 5.84
N PRO A 25 -2.26 2.92 5.85
CA PRO A 25 -2.51 1.57 6.41
C PRO A 25 -1.72 0.45 5.71
N PHE A 26 -1.30 0.63 4.46
CA PHE A 26 -0.46 -0.35 3.76
C PHE A 26 0.99 -0.41 4.27
N LEU A 27 1.45 0.59 5.04
CA LEU A 27 2.75 0.59 5.73
C LEU A 27 2.63 0.14 7.18
N ASP A 28 1.47 -0.35 7.62
CA ASP A 28 1.35 -0.94 8.95
C ASP A 28 2.22 -2.20 9.08
N HIS A 29 2.83 -2.36 10.26
CA HIS A 29 3.75 -3.44 10.55
C HIS A 29 3.12 -4.83 10.41
N GLU A 30 1.90 -5.04 10.91
CA GLU A 30 1.24 -6.36 10.84
C GLU A 30 0.89 -6.71 9.39
N VAL A 31 0.44 -5.72 8.62
CA VAL A 31 0.12 -5.87 7.19
C VAL A 31 1.37 -6.25 6.41
N ILE A 32 2.49 -5.56 6.63
CA ILE A 32 3.75 -5.84 5.94
C ILE A 32 4.31 -7.21 6.34
N GLU A 33 4.28 -7.58 7.62
CA GLU A 33 4.73 -8.90 8.08
C GLU A 33 3.91 -10.05 7.49
N LEU A 34 2.60 -9.86 7.34
CA LEU A 34 1.74 -10.82 6.63
C LEU A 34 2.10 -10.88 5.14
N ALA A 35 2.22 -9.72 4.47
CA ALA A 35 2.55 -9.66 3.06
C ALA A 35 3.92 -10.27 2.75
N ALA A 36 4.91 -10.07 3.63
CA ALA A 36 6.26 -10.61 3.49
C ALA A 36 6.32 -12.15 3.64
N ARG A 37 5.41 -12.75 4.41
CA ARG A 37 5.28 -14.21 4.54
C ARG A 37 4.58 -14.87 3.34
N CYS A 38 3.87 -14.09 2.54
CA CYS A 38 3.16 -14.60 1.36
C CYS A 38 4.15 -14.90 0.22
N PRO A 39 4.05 -16.05 -0.47
CA PRO A 39 4.89 -16.35 -1.62
C PRO A 39 4.85 -15.25 -2.69
N ALA A 40 6.02 -14.84 -3.19
CA ALA A 40 6.18 -13.71 -4.10
C ALA A 40 5.34 -13.82 -5.38
N GLU A 41 5.11 -15.05 -5.87
CA GLU A 41 4.26 -15.32 -7.04
C GLU A 41 2.85 -14.74 -6.90
N HIS A 42 2.26 -14.73 -5.70
CA HIS A 42 0.94 -14.18 -5.47
C HIS A 42 0.91 -12.65 -5.62
N HIS A 43 2.00 -11.97 -5.26
CA HIS A 43 2.14 -10.52 -5.43
C HIS A 43 2.35 -10.14 -6.90
N LEU A 44 3.04 -10.97 -7.69
CA LEU A 44 3.42 -10.67 -9.08
C LEU A 44 2.32 -11.00 -10.11
N ARG A 45 1.35 -11.84 -9.76
CA ARG A 45 0.20 -12.16 -10.62
C ARG A 45 -0.57 -10.91 -11.06
N GLU A 46 -1.24 -11.02 -12.20
CA GLU A 46 -2.08 -9.96 -12.79
C GLU A 46 -1.35 -8.63 -13.02
N ASN A 47 -0.12 -8.69 -13.54
CA ASN A 47 0.76 -7.52 -13.72
C ASN A 47 1.06 -6.80 -12.39
N GLY A 48 1.18 -7.57 -11.30
CA GLY A 48 1.43 -7.07 -9.96
C GLY A 48 0.16 -6.81 -9.13
N LYS A 49 0.35 -6.88 -7.81
CA LYS A 49 -0.68 -6.77 -6.78
C LYS A 49 -1.76 -7.86 -6.89
N GLY A 50 -1.43 -9.04 -7.42
CA GLY A 50 -2.41 -10.10 -7.69
C GLY A 50 -3.26 -10.50 -6.48
N ILE A 51 -2.63 -10.84 -5.36
CA ILE A 51 -3.33 -11.17 -4.11
C ILE A 51 -4.18 -10.01 -3.57
N LEU A 52 -3.68 -8.78 -3.64
CA LEU A 52 -4.42 -7.60 -3.20
C LEU A 52 -5.66 -7.37 -4.08
N LYS A 53 -5.53 -7.53 -5.40
CA LYS A 53 -6.66 -7.43 -6.34
C LYS A 53 -7.69 -8.52 -6.10
N ALA A 54 -7.24 -9.76 -5.85
CA ALA A 54 -8.13 -10.87 -5.54
C ALA A 54 -8.99 -10.58 -4.31
N ILE A 55 -8.38 -10.11 -3.21
CA ILE A 55 -9.11 -9.72 -1.99
C ILE A 55 -10.05 -8.55 -2.24
N ALA A 56 -9.59 -7.54 -3.00
CA ALA A 56 -10.38 -6.33 -3.24
C ALA A 56 -11.65 -6.56 -4.07
N ARG A 57 -11.73 -7.64 -4.88
CA ARG A 57 -12.92 -7.97 -5.69
C ARG A 57 -14.16 -8.28 -4.87
N ASP A 58 -14.00 -8.70 -3.61
CA ASP A 58 -15.14 -8.98 -2.73
C ASP A 58 -15.71 -7.69 -2.11
N ILE A 59 -14.98 -6.57 -2.21
CA ILE A 59 -15.31 -5.30 -1.55
C ILE A 59 -15.64 -4.21 -2.59
N LEU A 60 -14.97 -4.23 -3.74
CA LEU A 60 -15.10 -3.22 -4.80
C LEU A 60 -16.13 -3.65 -5.85
N PRO A 61 -16.90 -2.69 -6.40
CA PRO A 61 -17.80 -2.98 -7.51
C PRO A 61 -17.02 -3.44 -8.76
N HIS A 62 -17.69 -4.24 -9.59
CA HIS A 62 -17.17 -4.75 -10.87
C HIS A 62 -17.04 -3.65 -11.93
#